data_AF-A0A3D8HQR7-F1
#
_entry.id   AF-A0A3D8HQR7-F1
#
_cell.length_a   1.000
_cell.length_b   1.000
_cell.length_c   1.000
_cell.angle_alpha   90.00
_cell.angle_beta   90.00
_cell.angle_gamma   90.00
#
_symmetry.space_group_name_H-M   'P 1'
#
loop_
_entity.id
_entity.type
_entity.pdbx_description
1 polymer ?
#
loop_
_entity_poly.entity_id
_entity_poly.type
_entity_poly.pdbx_seq_one_letter_code
_entity_poly.pdbx_strand_id
1 'polypeptide(L)'
;MANINRSPLDDFFDKYEEFLRIDAIACFYGRDYNLIKHFYNLFLDISQEANNEVKIINSREKLENIFNQYKEHNKSCLPFEVDVSRLQGNLVPIRNALRKGYALSNAFLLLVNSIKQYETWRSKLSAEAIRVIYLKNLQDGQKYYLKEIPQEINELLAKCSPGNNFILRQTLIEFHNAMSHLNAAYKHIGDAQTNTSRAIAHFKRGALDSYKAIIRDFCLLSGNNPLPQITKQLQKLRKHEYQSMGNDRERDKIELYKEYKQFTDLIIESIQRQ
;
A
#
# COMPACT_ATOMS: atom_id res chain seq x y z
N MET A 1 -8.02 -30.41 10.17
CA MET A 1 -7.21 -30.23 11.38
C MET A 1 -5.98 -29.42 10.99
N ALA A 2 -5.80 -28.23 11.55
CA ALA A 2 -4.66 -27.37 11.24
C ALA A 2 -3.37 -28.02 11.76
N ASN A 3 -2.33 -28.03 10.93
CA ASN A 3 -1.05 -28.65 11.26
C ASN A 3 -0.31 -27.73 12.26
N ILE A 4 -0.31 -28.09 13.54
CA ILE A 4 0.09 -27.25 14.70
C ILE A 4 1.56 -26.78 14.65
N ASN A 5 2.38 -27.30 13.73
CA ASN A 5 3.82 -27.00 13.64
C ASN A 5 4.22 -26.05 12.49
N ARG A 6 3.29 -25.47 11.73
CA ARG A 6 3.63 -24.57 10.62
C ARG A 6 3.69 -23.11 11.06
N SER A 7 4.73 -22.39 10.64
CA SER A 7 4.86 -20.97 10.98
C SER A 7 3.71 -20.17 10.33
N PRO A 8 3.12 -19.16 11.02
CA PRO A 8 2.14 -18.27 10.41
C PRO A 8 2.60 -17.62 9.11
N LEU A 9 3.91 -17.40 8.97
CA LEU A 9 4.51 -16.87 7.75
C LEU A 9 4.46 -17.87 6.57
N ASP A 10 4.61 -19.16 6.85
CA ASP A 10 4.55 -20.20 5.81
C ASP A 10 3.11 -20.34 5.30
N ASP A 11 2.15 -20.32 6.22
CA ASP A 11 0.72 -20.33 5.90
C ASP A 11 0.31 -19.09 5.10
N PHE A 12 0.89 -17.93 5.43
CA PHE A 12 0.68 -16.70 4.66
C PHE A 12 1.15 -16.86 3.21
N PHE A 13 2.39 -17.30 2.97
CA PHE A 13 2.94 -17.39 1.61
C PHE A 13 2.25 -18.47 0.76
N ASP A 14 1.86 -19.60 1.34
CA ASP A 14 1.09 -20.62 0.61
C ASP A 14 -0.28 -20.09 0.19
N LYS A 15 -0.99 -19.39 1.09
CA LYS A 15 -2.27 -18.78 0.76
C LYS A 15 -2.12 -17.63 -0.23
N TYR A 16 -1.02 -16.86 -0.13
CA TYR A 16 -0.72 -15.80 -1.08
C TYR A 16 -0.45 -16.35 -2.49
N GLU A 17 0.22 -17.50 -2.60
CA GLU A 17 0.41 -18.21 -3.86
C GLU A 17 -0.92 -18.64 -4.48
N GLU A 18 -1.82 -19.23 -3.69
CA GLU A 18 -3.18 -19.59 -4.14
C GLU A 18 -3.91 -18.35 -4.68
N PHE A 19 -3.82 -17.23 -3.96
CA PHE A 19 -4.38 -15.96 -4.40
C PHE A 19 -3.78 -15.48 -5.72
N LEU A 20 -2.44 -15.50 -5.89
CA LEU A 20 -1.79 -15.06 -7.12
C LEU A 20 -2.21 -15.87 -8.35
N ARG A 21 -2.46 -17.18 -8.20
CA ARG A 21 -2.93 -18.04 -9.31
C ARG A 21 -4.31 -17.63 -9.82
N ILE A 22 -5.18 -17.19 -8.90
CA ILE A 22 -6.51 -16.70 -9.26
C ILE A 22 -6.42 -15.25 -9.76
N ASP A 23 -5.69 -14.38 -9.06
CA ASP A 23 -5.58 -12.94 -9.39
C ASP A 23 -4.98 -12.72 -10.78
N ALA A 24 -4.03 -13.55 -11.24
CA ALA A 24 -3.45 -13.38 -12.58
C ALA A 24 -4.46 -13.55 -13.73
N ILE A 25 -5.58 -14.23 -13.47
CA ILE A 25 -6.67 -14.40 -14.44
C ILE A 25 -7.82 -13.45 -14.09
N ALA A 26 -8.18 -13.36 -12.81
CA ALA A 26 -9.26 -12.49 -12.36
C ALA A 26 -8.94 -11.00 -12.55
N CYS A 27 -7.66 -10.59 -12.63
CA CYS A 27 -7.29 -9.19 -12.78
C CYS A 27 -7.82 -8.55 -14.07
N PHE A 28 -8.16 -9.33 -15.10
CA PHE A 28 -8.86 -8.84 -16.29
C PHE A 28 -10.23 -8.21 -15.96
N TYR A 29 -10.86 -8.66 -14.87
CA TYR A 29 -12.14 -8.15 -14.37
C TYR A 29 -12.00 -7.13 -13.23
N GLY A 30 -10.75 -6.76 -12.90
CA GLY A 30 -10.42 -5.88 -11.79
C GLY A 30 -9.94 -6.66 -10.55
N ARG A 31 -8.90 -6.12 -9.92
CA ARG A 31 -8.27 -6.70 -8.73
C ARG A 31 -9.08 -6.42 -7.47
N ASP A 32 -9.19 -7.42 -6.59
CA ASP A 32 -9.87 -7.29 -5.29
C ASP A 32 -8.94 -6.65 -4.24
N TYR A 33 -9.04 -5.33 -4.10
CA TYR A 33 -8.26 -4.57 -3.11
C TYR A 33 -8.71 -4.82 -1.67
N ASN A 34 -9.94 -5.29 -1.45
CA ASN A 34 -10.37 -5.66 -0.12
C ASN A 34 -9.62 -6.91 0.34
N LEU A 35 -9.52 -7.93 -0.52
CA LEU A 35 -8.71 -9.12 -0.23
C LEU A 35 -7.23 -8.77 0.02
N ILE A 36 -6.64 -7.90 -0.80
CA ILE A 36 -5.25 -7.44 -0.60
C ILE A 36 -5.07 -6.72 0.74
N LYS A 37 -6.05 -5.90 1.16
CA LYS A 37 -6.04 -5.26 2.48
C LYS A 37 -6.02 -6.29 3.61
N HIS A 38 -6.75 -7.40 3.47
CA HIS A 38 -6.73 -8.47 4.47
C HIS A 38 -5.39 -9.23 4.49
N PHE A 39 -4.75 -9.44 3.34
CA PHE A 39 -3.36 -9.92 3.30
C PHE A 39 -2.39 -8.94 3.98
N TYR A 40 -2.53 -7.64 3.73
CA TYR A 40 -1.72 -6.61 4.41
C TYR A 40 -1.88 -6.69 5.93
N ASN A 41 -3.12 -6.76 6.43
CA ASN A 41 -3.37 -6.84 7.87
C ASN A 41 -2.79 -8.10 8.51
N LEU A 42 -2.95 -9.26 7.86
CA LEU A 42 -2.36 -10.51 8.36
C LEU A 42 -0.83 -10.43 8.36
N PHE A 43 -0.21 -9.93 7.29
CA PHE A 43 1.24 -9.78 7.22
C PHE A 43 1.76 -8.79 8.27
N LEU A 44 1.03 -7.70 8.51
CA LEU A 44 1.32 -6.74 9.56
C LEU A 44 1.32 -7.42 10.94
N ASP A 45 0.30 -8.21 11.24
CA ASP A 45 0.17 -8.91 12.51
C ASP A 45 1.30 -9.94 12.71
N ILE A 46 1.63 -10.71 11.66
CA ILE A 46 2.77 -11.64 11.65
C ILE A 46 4.10 -10.89 11.88
N SER A 47 4.26 -9.71 11.30
CA SER A 47 5.50 -8.93 11.39
C SER A 47 5.69 -8.21 12.73
N GLN A 48 4.60 -7.88 13.44
CA GLN A 48 4.66 -7.02 14.61
C GLN A 48 5.02 -7.78 15.87
N GLU A 49 4.50 -8.99 16.13
CA GLU A 49 4.92 -9.78 17.28
C GLU A 49 4.67 -11.29 17.14
N ALA A 50 5.65 -12.06 17.62
CA ALA A 50 5.62 -13.50 17.83
C ALA A 50 4.72 -13.96 19.00
N ASN A 51 4.01 -13.04 19.69
CA ASN A 51 3.31 -13.33 20.95
C ASN A 51 1.82 -12.95 21.00
N ASN A 52 1.23 -12.41 19.92
CA ASN A 52 -0.22 -12.18 19.86
C ASN A 52 -0.89 -13.18 18.92
N GLU A 53 -0.77 -14.45 19.26
CA GLU A 53 -1.31 -15.58 18.51
C GLU A 53 -2.82 -15.41 18.26
N VAL A 54 -3.56 -14.90 19.25
CA VAL A 54 -4.99 -14.60 19.13
C VAL A 54 -5.27 -13.60 17.99
N LYS A 55 -4.48 -12.52 17.87
CA LYS A 55 -4.64 -11.54 16.79
C LYS A 55 -4.33 -12.14 15.42
N ILE A 56 -3.28 -12.95 15.33
CA ILE A 56 -2.90 -13.65 14.08
C ILE A 56 -4.01 -14.62 13.67
N ILE A 57 -4.55 -15.41 14.60
CA ILE A 57 -5.68 -16.32 14.38
C ILE A 57 -6.90 -15.55 13.86
N ASN A 58 -7.29 -14.46 14.53
CA ASN A 58 -8.43 -13.64 14.11
C ASN A 58 -8.25 -13.04 12.71
N SER A 59 -7.05 -12.55 12.40
CA SER A 59 -6.74 -12.01 11.06
C SER A 59 -6.73 -13.10 10.00
N ARG A 60 -6.27 -14.30 10.33
CA ARG A 60 -6.30 -15.48 9.46
C ARG A 60 -7.72 -15.92 9.16
N GLU A 61 -8.59 -16.04 10.16
CA GLU A 61 -9.99 -16.42 9.97
C GLU A 61 -10.74 -15.41 9.10
N LYS A 62 -10.52 -14.11 9.33
CA LYS A 62 -11.10 -13.05 8.48
C LYS A 62 -10.62 -13.15 7.03
N LEU A 63 -9.32 -13.37 6.83
CA LEU A 63 -8.76 -13.57 5.49
C LEU A 63 -9.36 -14.82 4.84
N GLU A 64 -9.51 -15.93 5.56
CA GLU A 64 -10.08 -17.18 5.06
C GLU A 64 -11.52 -16.97 4.54
N ASN A 65 -12.36 -16.30 5.33
CA ASN A 65 -13.74 -16.05 4.96
C ASN A 65 -13.85 -15.23 3.67
N ILE A 66 -13.07 -14.15 3.57
CA ILE A 66 -13.09 -13.26 2.39
C ILE A 66 -12.46 -13.97 1.19
N PHE A 67 -11.40 -14.74 1.40
CA PHE A 67 -10.76 -15.46 0.32
C PHE A 67 -11.65 -16.57 -0.24
N ASN A 68 -12.41 -17.26 0.59
CA ASN A 68 -13.40 -18.23 0.12
C ASN A 68 -14.52 -17.57 -0.72
N GLN A 69 -15.01 -16.40 -0.29
CA GLN A 69 -15.96 -15.62 -1.12
C GLN A 69 -15.36 -15.22 -2.46
N TYR A 70 -14.09 -14.78 -2.46
CA TYR A 70 -13.36 -14.43 -3.67
C TYR A 70 -13.18 -15.65 -4.60
N LYS A 71 -12.88 -16.83 -4.06
CA LYS A 71 -12.79 -18.08 -4.83
C LYS A 71 -14.12 -18.45 -5.47
N GLU A 72 -15.21 -18.39 -4.72
CA GLU A 72 -16.54 -18.68 -5.25
C GLU A 72 -16.94 -17.71 -6.36
N HIS A 73 -16.64 -16.41 -6.19
CA HIS A 73 -16.89 -15.40 -7.20
C HIS A 73 -16.07 -15.64 -8.48
N ASN A 74 -14.84 -16.13 -8.34
CA ASN A 74 -13.91 -16.36 -9.45
C ASN A 74 -13.80 -17.84 -9.85
N LYS A 75 -14.77 -18.68 -9.49
CA LYS A 75 -14.72 -20.13 -9.74
C LYS A 75 -14.58 -20.52 -11.22
N SER A 76 -15.00 -19.64 -12.12
CA SER A 76 -14.87 -19.81 -13.58
C SER A 76 -13.46 -19.49 -14.09
N CYS A 77 -12.64 -18.81 -13.29
CA CYS A 77 -11.22 -18.63 -13.60
C CYS A 77 -10.50 -19.95 -13.31
N LEU A 78 -10.17 -20.69 -14.37
CA LEU A 78 -9.40 -21.94 -14.22
C LEU A 78 -8.01 -21.60 -13.67
N PRO A 79 -7.63 -22.02 -12.45
CA PRO A 79 -6.30 -21.76 -11.93
C PRO A 79 -5.28 -22.38 -12.88
N PHE A 80 -4.34 -21.58 -13.37
CA PHE A 80 -3.22 -22.12 -14.13
C PHE A 80 -2.23 -22.75 -13.15
N GLU A 81 -1.85 -24.00 -13.40
CA GLU A 81 -0.78 -24.64 -12.66
C GLU A 81 0.54 -24.04 -13.13
N VAL A 82 1.16 -23.25 -12.27
CA VAL A 82 2.60 -23.00 -12.39
C VAL A 82 3.27 -24.18 -11.72
N ASP A 83 3.94 -25.02 -12.50
CA ASP A 83 4.84 -26.03 -11.99
C ASP A 83 6.07 -25.34 -11.41
N VAL A 84 5.94 -24.87 -10.18
CA VAL A 84 7.06 -24.41 -9.39
C VAL A 84 7.67 -25.66 -8.78
N SER A 85 8.65 -26.25 -9.47
CA SER A 85 9.50 -27.27 -8.88
C SER A 85 9.94 -26.77 -7.51
N ARG A 86 9.42 -27.37 -6.44
CA ARG A 86 9.67 -26.97 -5.05
C ARG A 86 11.11 -27.27 -4.72
N LEU A 87 12.03 -26.43 -5.17
CA LEU A 87 13.39 -26.44 -4.67
C LEU A 87 13.28 -26.02 -3.21
N GLN A 88 13.46 -26.99 -2.31
CA GLN A 88 13.61 -26.77 -0.88
C GLN A 88 14.91 -25.99 -0.65
N GLY A 89 14.90 -24.70 -0.95
CA GLY A 89 15.95 -23.78 -0.56
C GLY A 89 15.70 -23.28 0.87
N ASN A 90 16.77 -22.92 1.57
CA ASN A 90 16.71 -22.47 2.95
C ASN A 90 15.72 -21.30 3.13
N LEU A 91 14.69 -21.47 3.97
CA LEU A 91 13.70 -20.45 4.39
C LEU A 91 14.30 -19.33 5.27
N VAL A 92 15.57 -19.50 5.65
CA VAL A 92 16.34 -18.65 6.56
C VAL A 92 16.47 -17.18 6.10
N PRO A 93 16.62 -16.84 4.80
CA PRO A 93 16.83 -15.46 4.35
C PRO A 93 15.63 -14.54 4.58
N ILE A 94 14.41 -14.96 4.27
CA ILE A 94 13.21 -14.09 4.43
C ILE A 94 12.84 -13.94 5.89
N ARG A 95 12.86 -15.04 6.66
CA ARG A 95 12.62 -14.99 8.11
C ARG A 95 13.63 -14.07 8.82
N ASN A 96 14.89 -14.10 8.41
CA ASN A 96 15.90 -13.17 8.94
C ASN A 96 15.74 -11.75 8.42
N ALA A 97 15.35 -11.55 7.15
CA ALA A 97 15.13 -10.23 6.57
C ALA A 97 13.93 -9.48 7.17
N LEU A 98 12.97 -10.21 7.74
CA LEU A 98 11.84 -9.65 8.49
C LEU A 98 12.20 -9.31 9.95
N ARG A 99 13.36 -9.73 10.46
CA ARG A 99 13.82 -9.34 11.81
C ARG A 99 14.13 -7.85 11.85
N LYS A 100 13.86 -7.24 13.00
CA LYS A 100 14.14 -5.82 13.26
C LYS A 100 15.60 -5.48 12.94
N GLY A 101 15.81 -4.37 12.23
CA GLY A 101 17.14 -3.86 11.87
C GLY A 101 17.59 -4.24 10.46
N TYR A 102 16.88 -5.14 9.78
CA TYR A 102 17.16 -5.48 8.39
C TYR A 102 16.47 -4.51 7.42
N ALA A 103 17.07 -4.28 6.25
CA ALA A 103 16.57 -3.34 5.25
C ALA A 103 15.12 -3.62 4.83
N LEU A 104 14.74 -4.89 4.67
CA LEU A 104 13.37 -5.29 4.36
C LEU A 104 12.39 -4.94 5.48
N SER A 105 12.70 -5.30 6.73
CA SER A 105 11.88 -4.92 7.89
C SER A 105 11.71 -3.40 8.02
N ASN A 106 12.77 -2.62 7.77
CA ASN A 106 12.75 -1.17 7.89
C ASN A 106 11.90 -0.55 6.77
N ALA A 107 11.99 -1.07 5.55
CA ALA A 107 11.15 -0.62 4.43
C ALA A 107 9.67 -0.96 4.66
N PHE A 108 9.37 -2.16 5.18
CA PHE A 108 7.99 -2.51 5.53
C PHE A 108 7.45 -1.64 6.68
N LEU A 109 8.25 -1.40 7.73
CA LEU A 109 7.87 -0.52 8.82
C LEU A 109 7.62 0.92 8.35
N LEU A 110 8.40 1.40 7.37
CA LEU A 110 8.18 2.70 6.73
C LEU A 110 6.81 2.77 6.05
N LEU A 111 6.43 1.73 5.28
CA LEU A 111 5.10 1.61 4.68
C LEU A 111 3.99 1.60 5.73
N VAL A 112 4.16 0.82 6.80
CA VAL A 112 3.18 0.75 7.90
C VAL A 112 2.98 2.11 8.55
N ASN A 113 4.08 2.81 8.84
CA ASN A 113 4.03 4.12 9.49
C ASN A 113 3.42 5.20 8.60
N SER A 114 3.67 5.17 7.29
CA SER A 114 3.07 6.11 6.34
C SER A 114 1.57 5.85 6.17
N ILE A 115 1.13 4.59 6.15
CA ILE A 115 -0.29 4.21 6.16
C ILE A 115 -0.95 4.76 7.42
N LYS A 116 -0.39 4.52 8.61
CA LYS A 116 -0.92 5.04 9.89
C LYS A 116 -1.05 6.57 9.91
N GLN A 117 -0.08 7.29 9.34
CA GLN A 117 -0.18 8.74 9.19
C GLN A 117 -1.31 9.16 8.25
N TYR A 118 -1.46 8.47 7.13
CA TYR A 118 -2.57 8.72 6.21
C TYR A 118 -3.93 8.39 6.88
N GLU A 119 -4.02 7.30 7.63
CA GLU A 119 -5.20 6.97 8.44
C GLU A 119 -5.54 8.09 9.43
N THR A 120 -4.54 8.59 10.14
CA THR A 120 -4.68 9.71 11.10
C THR A 120 -5.12 11.00 10.40
N TRP A 121 -4.60 11.28 9.21
CA TRP A 121 -5.06 12.38 8.37
C TRP A 121 -6.54 12.21 8.00
N ARG A 122 -6.90 11.06 7.45
CA ARG A 122 -8.26 10.75 6.97
C ARG A 122 -9.30 10.70 8.08
N SER A 123 -8.92 10.35 9.31
CA SER A 123 -9.82 10.35 10.47
C SER A 123 -10.14 11.75 10.96
N LYS A 124 -9.32 12.76 10.63
CA LYS A 124 -9.53 14.16 11.00
C LYS A 124 -10.39 14.93 9.99
N LEU A 125 -10.69 14.35 8.83
CA LEU A 125 -11.47 15.00 7.78
C LEU A 125 -12.97 14.80 7.99
N SER A 126 -13.75 15.86 7.77
CA SER A 126 -15.20 15.77 7.69
C SER A 126 -15.66 15.03 6.43
N ALA A 127 -16.89 14.52 6.43
CA ALA A 127 -17.49 13.91 5.25
C ALA A 127 -17.48 14.86 4.03
N GLU A 128 -17.70 16.16 4.28
CA GLU A 128 -17.65 17.17 3.23
C GLU A 128 -16.24 17.38 2.69
N ALA A 129 -15.21 17.44 3.55
CA ALA A 129 -13.82 17.53 3.10
C ALA A 129 -13.42 16.30 2.25
N ILE A 130 -13.86 15.11 2.66
CA ILE A 130 -13.65 13.87 1.91
C ILE A 130 -14.32 13.94 0.53
N ARG A 131 -15.56 14.44 0.47
CA ARG A 131 -16.31 14.65 -0.77
C ARG A 131 -15.58 15.62 -1.70
N VAL A 132 -15.12 16.75 -1.19
CA VAL A 132 -14.36 17.75 -1.96
C VAL A 132 -13.08 17.15 -2.56
N ILE A 133 -12.30 16.42 -1.76
CA ILE A 133 -11.07 15.76 -2.24
C ILE A 133 -11.40 14.78 -3.37
N TYR A 134 -12.43 13.95 -3.21
CA TYR A 134 -12.83 12.96 -4.20
C TYR A 134 -13.25 13.61 -5.52
N LEU A 135 -14.12 14.63 -5.45
CA LEU A 135 -14.59 15.36 -6.62
C LEU A 135 -13.44 16.02 -7.37
N LYS A 136 -12.56 16.73 -6.67
CA LYS A 136 -11.40 17.39 -7.30
C LYS A 136 -10.46 16.39 -7.96
N ASN A 137 -10.17 15.26 -7.31
CA ASN A 137 -9.34 14.21 -7.91
C ASN A 137 -9.98 13.62 -9.18
N LEU A 138 -11.30 13.41 -9.19
CA LEU A 138 -12.00 12.93 -10.39
C LEU A 138 -11.97 13.96 -11.50
N GLN A 139 -12.24 15.22 -11.19
CA GLN A 139 -12.17 16.32 -12.15
C GLN A 139 -10.76 16.46 -12.74
N ASP A 140 -9.73 16.43 -11.90
CA ASP A 140 -8.34 16.50 -12.36
C ASP A 140 -7.96 15.31 -13.25
N GLY A 141 -8.47 14.12 -12.94
CA GLY A 141 -8.32 12.94 -13.81
C GLY A 141 -8.99 13.12 -15.18
N GLN A 142 -10.16 13.76 -15.24
CA GLN A 142 -10.85 14.04 -16.51
C GLN A 142 -10.12 15.06 -17.38
N LYS A 143 -9.41 16.03 -16.77
CA LYS A 143 -8.63 17.03 -17.51
C LYS A 143 -7.53 16.44 -18.40
N TYR A 144 -7.11 15.20 -18.12
CA TYR A 144 -6.19 14.47 -18.99
C TYR A 144 -6.83 14.10 -20.34
N TYR A 145 -8.12 13.77 -20.34
CA TYR A 145 -8.86 13.32 -21.52
C TYR A 145 -9.63 14.45 -22.20
N LEU A 146 -10.08 15.42 -21.43
CA LEU A 146 -11.00 16.48 -21.85
C LEU A 146 -10.43 17.84 -21.47
N LYS A 147 -10.35 18.77 -22.44
CA LYS A 147 -9.92 20.16 -22.17
C LYS A 147 -10.86 20.88 -21.20
N GLU A 148 -12.16 20.61 -21.33
CA GLU A 148 -13.22 21.09 -20.45
C GLU A 148 -14.10 19.89 -20.09
N ILE A 149 -14.52 19.81 -18.82
CA ILE A 149 -15.35 18.71 -18.33
C ILE A 149 -16.82 19.07 -18.63
N PRO A 150 -17.54 18.27 -19.45
CA PRO A 150 -18.95 18.48 -19.72
C PRO A 150 -19.79 18.62 -18.44
N GLN A 151 -20.81 19.47 -18.50
CA GLN A 151 -21.68 19.72 -17.35
C GLN A 151 -22.35 18.43 -16.84
N GLU A 152 -22.76 17.53 -17.74
CA GLU A 152 -23.41 16.27 -17.35
C GLU A 152 -22.48 15.40 -16.50
N ILE A 153 -21.18 15.38 -16.79
CA ILE A 153 -20.19 14.67 -15.99
C ILE A 153 -20.07 15.33 -14.61
N ASN A 154 -20.00 16.66 -14.53
CA ASN A 154 -19.96 17.37 -13.24
C ASN A 154 -21.21 17.08 -12.39
N GLU A 155 -22.39 16.99 -12.99
CA GLU A 155 -23.64 16.64 -12.31
C GLU A 155 -23.64 15.19 -11.79
N LEU A 156 -23.10 14.24 -12.57
CA LEU A 156 -22.92 12.86 -12.13
C LEU A 156 -21.94 12.77 -10.97
N LEU A 157 -20.81 13.47 -11.07
CA LEU A 157 -19.80 13.53 -10.01
C LEU A 157 -20.38 14.10 -8.72
N ALA A 158 -21.16 15.19 -8.80
CA ALA A 158 -21.77 15.84 -7.64
C ALA A 158 -22.71 14.92 -6.84
N LYS A 159 -23.30 13.92 -7.48
CA LYS A 159 -24.18 12.91 -6.85
C LYS A 159 -23.40 11.78 -6.16
N CYS A 160 -22.09 11.66 -6.39
CA CYS A 160 -21.28 10.63 -5.75
C CYS A 160 -21.11 10.91 -4.25
N SER A 161 -21.37 9.90 -3.43
CA SER A 161 -21.03 9.88 -2.00
C SER A 161 -19.85 8.94 -1.76
N PRO A 162 -18.61 9.45 -1.74
CA PRO A 162 -17.43 8.62 -1.58
C PRO A 162 -17.28 8.13 -0.13
N GLY A 163 -16.93 6.85 0.03
CA GLY A 163 -16.53 6.31 1.33
C GLY A 163 -15.18 6.87 1.80
N ASN A 164 -14.94 6.84 3.12
CA ASN A 164 -13.64 7.20 3.68
C ASN A 164 -12.64 6.04 3.57
N ASN A 165 -11.78 6.09 2.54
CA ASN A 165 -10.71 5.12 2.38
C ASN A 165 -9.53 5.47 3.29
N PHE A 166 -9.36 4.68 4.35
CA PHE A 166 -8.28 4.81 5.33
C PHE A 166 -6.93 4.27 4.83
N ILE A 167 -6.93 3.44 3.78
CA ILE A 167 -5.71 3.00 3.09
C ILE A 167 -5.85 3.34 1.61
N LEU A 168 -4.83 3.96 1.03
CA LEU A 168 -4.82 4.26 -0.39
C LEU A 168 -4.74 2.98 -1.23
N ARG A 169 -5.57 2.93 -2.28
CA ARG A 169 -5.51 1.86 -3.29
C ARG A 169 -4.11 1.70 -3.87
N GLN A 170 -3.43 2.80 -4.20
CA GLN A 170 -2.06 2.77 -4.73
C GLN A 170 -1.07 2.13 -3.75
N THR A 171 -1.18 2.44 -2.47
CA THR A 171 -0.35 1.82 -1.43
C THR A 171 -0.59 0.31 -1.32
N LEU A 172 -1.85 -0.15 -1.47
CA LEU A 172 -2.16 -1.59 -1.53
C LEU A 172 -1.59 -2.26 -2.80
N ILE A 173 -1.54 -1.56 -3.94
CA ILE A 173 -0.89 -2.05 -5.16
C ILE A 173 0.60 -2.26 -4.92
N GLU A 174 1.28 -1.28 -4.34
CA GLU A 174 2.71 -1.39 -4.03
C GLU A 174 2.99 -2.48 -2.99
N PHE A 175 2.13 -2.64 -1.98
CA PHE A 175 2.21 -3.78 -1.06
C PHE A 175 2.07 -5.11 -1.80
N HIS A 176 1.07 -5.25 -2.68
CA HIS A 176 0.86 -6.46 -3.46
C HIS A 176 2.07 -6.79 -4.36
N ASN A 177 2.64 -5.78 -5.04
CA ASN A 177 3.85 -5.95 -5.84
C ASN A 177 5.06 -6.37 -4.98
N ALA A 178 5.19 -5.83 -3.77
CA ALA A 178 6.24 -6.25 -2.85
C ALA A 178 6.05 -7.71 -2.41
N MET A 179 4.82 -8.10 -2.06
CA MET A 179 4.50 -9.47 -1.64
C MET A 179 4.71 -10.49 -2.76
N SER A 180 4.42 -10.17 -4.02
CA SER A 180 4.68 -11.08 -5.14
C SER A 180 6.18 -11.38 -5.29
N HIS A 181 7.04 -10.38 -5.13
CA HIS A 181 8.49 -10.57 -5.10
C HIS A 181 8.95 -11.38 -3.88
N LEU A 182 8.42 -11.10 -2.69
CA LEU A 182 8.75 -11.91 -1.51
C LEU A 182 8.27 -13.34 -1.64
N ASN A 183 7.11 -13.58 -2.24
CA ASN A 183 6.62 -14.93 -2.51
C ASN A 183 7.52 -15.66 -3.52
N ALA A 184 7.98 -14.98 -4.57
CA ALA A 184 8.96 -15.54 -5.50
C ALA A 184 10.29 -15.90 -4.79
N ALA A 185 10.81 -15.01 -3.96
CA ALA A 185 12.00 -15.30 -3.14
C ALA A 185 11.76 -16.47 -2.16
N TYR A 186 10.56 -16.56 -1.58
CA TYR A 186 10.18 -17.61 -0.62
C TYR A 186 10.10 -18.99 -1.30
N LYS A 187 9.65 -19.02 -2.55
CA LYS A 187 9.52 -20.22 -3.38
C LYS A 187 10.77 -20.50 -4.22
N HIS A 188 11.86 -19.76 -4.02
CA HIS A 188 13.12 -19.89 -4.78
C HIS A 188 12.96 -19.71 -6.29
N ILE A 189 12.03 -18.84 -6.70
CA ILE A 189 11.82 -18.45 -8.09
C ILE A 189 12.69 -17.23 -8.40
N GLY A 190 13.72 -17.43 -9.20
CA GLY A 190 14.68 -16.39 -9.59
C GLY A 190 15.64 -16.00 -8.45
N ASP A 191 16.33 -14.87 -8.61
CA ASP A 191 17.33 -14.43 -7.63
C ASP A 191 16.67 -13.82 -6.38
N ALA A 192 16.87 -14.47 -5.23
CA ALA A 192 16.26 -14.09 -3.95
C ALA A 192 16.69 -12.69 -3.49
N GLN A 193 17.95 -12.31 -3.73
CA GLN A 193 18.45 -10.99 -3.37
C GLN A 193 17.79 -9.90 -4.22
N THR A 194 17.71 -10.08 -5.53
CA THR A 194 17.03 -9.19 -6.47
C THR A 194 15.55 -9.03 -6.12
N ASN A 195 14.84 -10.12 -5.85
CA ASN A 195 13.45 -10.08 -5.44
C ASN A 195 13.27 -9.34 -4.10
N THR A 196 14.15 -9.55 -3.13
CA THR A 196 14.13 -8.82 -1.86
C THR A 196 14.36 -7.32 -2.07
N SER A 197 15.31 -6.93 -2.92
CA SER A 197 15.57 -5.53 -3.26
C SER A 197 14.38 -4.87 -3.96
N ARG A 198 13.69 -5.59 -4.87
CA ARG A 198 12.47 -5.09 -5.52
C ARG A 198 11.33 -4.90 -4.51
N ALA A 199 11.14 -5.85 -3.58
CA ALA A 199 10.15 -5.70 -2.51
C ALA A 199 10.40 -4.46 -1.64
N ILE A 200 11.66 -4.20 -1.26
CA ILE A 200 12.06 -2.97 -0.55
C ILE A 200 11.67 -1.72 -1.35
N ALA A 201 11.98 -1.69 -2.65
CA ALA A 201 11.65 -0.56 -3.51
C ALA A 201 10.14 -0.31 -3.57
N HIS A 202 9.33 -1.36 -3.68
CA HIS A 202 7.87 -1.26 -3.67
C HIS A 202 7.32 -0.75 -2.33
N PHE A 203 7.79 -1.26 -1.20
CA PHE A 203 7.40 -0.72 0.12
C PHE A 203 7.73 0.77 0.26
N LYS A 204 8.93 1.17 -0.16
CA LYS A 204 9.35 2.57 -0.19
C LYS A 204 8.43 3.41 -1.09
N ARG A 205 8.06 2.94 -2.28
CA ARG A 205 7.11 3.65 -3.18
C ARG A 205 5.74 3.81 -2.55
N GLY A 206 5.18 2.71 -2.01
CA GLY A 206 3.89 2.74 -1.34
C GLY A 206 3.86 3.71 -0.15
N ALA A 207 4.99 3.87 0.54
CA ALA A 207 5.13 4.85 1.61
C ALA A 207 5.08 6.31 1.11
N LEU A 208 5.79 6.61 0.02
CA LEU A 208 5.73 7.92 -0.62
C LEU A 208 4.33 8.24 -1.15
N ASP A 209 3.61 7.24 -1.68
CA ASP A 209 2.25 7.43 -2.15
C ASP A 209 1.32 7.87 -1.01
N SER A 210 1.47 7.28 0.19
CA SER A 210 0.75 7.72 1.38
C SER A 210 1.07 9.18 1.75
N TYR A 211 2.35 9.54 1.83
CA TYR A 211 2.73 10.92 2.17
C TYR A 211 2.28 11.95 1.14
N LYS A 212 2.46 11.64 -0.15
CA LYS A 212 2.05 12.51 -1.25
C LYS A 212 0.54 12.71 -1.30
N ALA A 213 -0.25 11.70 -0.94
CA ALA A 213 -1.69 11.85 -0.85
C ALA A 213 -2.12 12.81 0.26
N ILE A 214 -1.49 12.77 1.45
CA ILE A 214 -1.76 13.73 2.53
C ILE A 214 -1.51 15.16 2.03
N ILE A 215 -0.35 15.39 1.41
CA ILE A 215 0.04 16.70 0.89
C ILE A 215 -0.94 17.17 -0.20
N ARG A 216 -1.29 16.29 -1.14
CA ARG A 216 -2.25 16.60 -2.20
C ARG A 216 -3.62 16.94 -1.62
N ASP A 217 -4.16 16.10 -0.74
CA ASP A 217 -5.45 16.31 -0.08
C ASP A 217 -5.46 17.67 0.65
N PHE A 218 -4.41 17.98 1.39
CA PHE A 218 -4.24 19.28 2.06
C PHE A 218 -4.27 20.45 1.07
N CYS A 219 -3.52 20.38 -0.04
CA CYS A 219 -3.53 21.41 -1.07
C CYS A 219 -4.91 21.57 -1.72
N LEU A 220 -5.60 20.46 -2.00
CA LEU A 220 -6.95 20.48 -2.57
C LEU A 220 -7.94 21.17 -1.61
N LEU A 221 -7.83 20.94 -0.31
CA LEU A 221 -8.69 21.58 0.70
C LEU A 221 -8.33 23.05 0.94
N SER A 222 -7.05 23.41 0.90
CA SER A 222 -6.57 24.78 1.12
C SER A 222 -6.89 25.74 -0.04
N GLY A 223 -7.30 25.20 -1.20
CA GLY A 223 -7.58 25.99 -2.40
C GLY A 223 -6.35 26.79 -2.86
N ASN A 224 -6.57 28.05 -3.26
CA ASN A 224 -5.50 28.91 -3.77
C ASN A 224 -4.66 29.60 -2.67
N ASN A 225 -4.96 29.36 -1.38
CA ASN A 225 -4.32 30.04 -0.25
C ASN A 225 -3.64 29.07 0.74
N PRO A 226 -2.74 28.16 0.31
CA PRO A 226 -1.97 27.36 1.26
C PRO A 226 -1.05 28.28 2.08
N LEU A 227 -0.84 27.94 3.36
CA LEU A 227 0.05 28.67 4.25
C LEU A 227 1.45 28.83 3.60
N PRO A 228 2.05 30.03 3.58
CA PRO A 228 3.34 30.26 2.92
C PRO A 228 4.47 29.31 3.35
N GLN A 229 4.48 28.89 4.62
CA GLN A 229 5.45 27.92 5.12
C GLN A 229 5.31 26.54 4.44
N ILE A 230 4.07 26.10 4.21
CA ILE A 230 3.75 24.81 3.59
C ILE A 230 4.17 24.86 2.12
N THR A 231 3.90 25.97 1.43
CA THR A 231 4.33 26.19 0.05
C THR A 231 5.85 26.12 -0.09
N LYS A 232 6.60 26.81 0.78
CA LYS A 232 8.07 26.79 0.76
C LYS A 232 8.63 25.39 1.03
N GLN A 233 8.07 24.67 2.01
CA GLN A 233 8.50 23.30 2.32
C GLN A 233 8.20 22.34 1.17
N LEU A 234 7.01 22.43 0.55
CA LEU A 234 6.65 21.62 -0.61
C LEU A 234 7.60 21.88 -1.79
N GLN A 235 7.94 23.14 -2.08
CA GLN A 235 8.89 23.50 -3.13
C GLN A 235 10.28 22.89 -2.88
N LYS A 236 10.79 22.99 -1.64
CA LYS A 236 12.07 22.38 -1.26
C LYS A 236 12.05 20.86 -1.47
N LEU A 237 11.02 20.20 -0.98
CA LEU A 237 10.87 18.75 -1.04
C LEU A 237 10.71 18.25 -2.49
N ARG A 238 9.97 18.98 -3.34
CA ARG A 238 9.90 18.68 -4.78
C ARG A 238 11.22 18.89 -5.49
N LYS A 239 11.99 19.91 -5.14
CA LYS A 239 13.33 20.14 -5.69
C LYS A 239 14.26 18.96 -5.37
N HIS A 240 14.29 18.50 -4.12
CA HIS A 240 15.07 17.33 -3.70
C HIS A 240 14.64 16.05 -4.44
N GLU A 241 13.33 15.85 -4.61
CA GLU A 241 12.80 14.72 -5.38
C GLU A 241 13.28 14.76 -6.84
N TYR A 242 13.18 15.92 -7.51
CA TYR A 242 13.60 16.05 -8.90
C TYR A 242 15.12 15.91 -9.09
N GLN A 243 15.91 16.42 -8.15
CA GLN A 243 17.36 16.26 -8.16
C GLN A 243 17.82 14.81 -7.96
N SER A 244 16.97 13.97 -7.37
CA SER A 244 17.24 12.54 -7.13
C SER A 244 16.50 11.61 -8.09
N MET A 245 15.89 12.14 -9.17
CA MET A 245 15.27 11.30 -10.20
C MET A 245 16.33 10.49 -10.96
N GLY A 246 16.07 9.19 -11.14
CA GLY A 246 16.98 8.28 -11.82
C GLY A 246 18.23 7.90 -11.02
N ASN A 247 18.40 8.41 -9.80
CA ASN A 247 19.56 8.11 -8.95
C ASN A 247 19.13 7.68 -7.53
N ASP A 248 18.87 6.39 -7.37
CA ASP A 248 18.41 5.81 -6.11
C ASP A 248 19.43 6.00 -4.96
N ARG A 249 20.73 6.09 -5.27
CA ARG A 249 21.77 6.37 -4.26
C ARG A 249 21.63 7.78 -3.69
N GLU A 250 21.38 8.78 -4.53
CA GLU A 250 21.13 10.15 -4.06
C GLU A 250 19.79 10.25 -3.32
N ARG A 251 18.76 9.53 -3.78
CA ARG A 251 17.46 9.47 -3.09
C ARG A 251 17.57 8.90 -1.67
N ASP A 252 18.35 7.84 -1.49
CA ASP A 252 18.58 7.22 -0.19
C ASP A 252 19.49 8.09 0.72
N LYS A 253 20.42 8.87 0.14
CA LYS A 253 21.25 9.84 0.89
C LYS A 253 20.48 11.04 1.43
N ILE A 254 19.48 11.52 0.70
CA ILE A 254 18.71 12.74 1.07
C ILE A 254 17.72 12.45 2.21
N GLU A 255 17.63 11.20 2.68
CA GLU A 255 16.64 10.77 3.67
C GLU A 255 15.22 11.25 3.30
N LEU A 256 14.89 11.27 2.01
CA LEU A 256 13.69 11.91 1.44
C LEU A 256 12.41 11.48 2.17
N TYR A 257 12.33 10.22 2.58
CA TYR A 257 11.21 9.68 3.34
C TYR A 257 11.01 10.36 4.71
N LYS A 258 12.10 10.74 5.39
CA LYS A 258 12.03 11.49 6.65
C LYS A 258 11.53 12.91 6.41
N GLU A 259 11.98 13.57 5.34
CA GLU A 259 11.48 14.90 4.97
C GLU A 259 9.98 14.87 4.67
N TYR A 260 9.51 13.88 3.89
CA TYR A 260 8.08 13.66 3.64
C TYR A 260 7.30 13.44 4.94
N LYS A 261 7.78 12.55 5.81
CA LYS A 261 7.16 12.30 7.11
C LYS A 261 7.03 13.56 7.94
N GLN A 262 8.13 14.30 8.13
CA GLN A 262 8.13 15.53 8.93
C GLN A 262 7.16 16.55 8.36
N PHE A 263 7.11 16.67 7.03
CA PHE A 263 6.19 17.59 6.37
C PHE A 263 4.72 17.18 6.54
N THR A 264 4.41 15.89 6.46
CA THR A 264 3.03 15.40 6.69
C THR A 264 2.62 15.50 8.15
N ASP A 265 3.53 15.30 9.09
CA ASP A 265 3.29 15.54 10.52
C ASP A 265 2.89 17.01 10.75
N LEU A 266 3.64 17.97 10.19
CA LEU A 266 3.32 19.40 10.26
C LEU A 266 1.93 19.73 9.68
N ILE A 267 1.58 19.12 8.55
CA ILE A 267 0.24 19.27 7.95
C ILE A 267 -0.84 18.75 8.89
N ILE A 268 -0.67 17.56 9.44
CA ILE A 268 -1.64 16.90 10.35
C ILE A 268 -1.84 17.69 11.65
N GLU A 269 -0.77 18.32 12.17
CA GLU A 269 -0.81 19.20 13.34
C GLU A 269 -1.51 20.53 13.04
N SER A 270 -1.32 21.09 11.84
CA SER A 270 -1.90 22.39 11.47
C SER A 270 -3.42 22.43 11.49
N ILE A 271 -4.08 21.29 11.23
CA ILE A 271 -5.55 21.17 11.26
C ILE A 271 -6.11 21.09 12.68
N GLN A 272 -5.30 20.71 13.69
CA GLN A 272 -5.77 20.67 15.10
C GLN A 272 -5.95 22.06 15.73
N ARG A 273 -5.43 23.11 15.10
CA ARG A 273 -5.42 24.48 15.63
C ARG A 273 -6.42 25.41 14.93
N GLN A 274 -7.22 24.88 14.01
CA GLN A 274 -8.33 25.57 13.34
C GLN A 274 -9.64 25.12 13.98
#